data_AF-A0A0C1KHU1-F1
#
_entry.id   AF-A0A0C1KHU1-F1
#
_cell.length_a   1.000
_cell.length_b   1.000
_cell.length_c   1.000
_cell.angle_alpha   90.00
_cell.angle_beta   90.00
_cell.angle_gamma   90.00
#
_symmetry.space_group_name_H-M   'P 1'
#
loop_
_entity.id
_entity.type
_entity.pdbx_description
1 polymer ?
#
loop_
_entity_poly.entity_id
_entity_poly.type
_entity_poly.pdbx_seq_one_letter_code
_entity_poly.pdbx_strand_id
1 'polypeptide(L)'
;MSENKYQIKREGNHFTLSSKNQENNKSQSAYKVPSAHLWKALFSKLGTFFDLIFSGLMVVVSFLIATPFFILSVLFNWVKIGIGFAIFWMFIGIIYYNMILNYEVNVELIFNNTSLAILTILSFIVSIFVTIAEIKD
;
A
#
# COMPACT_ATOMS: atom_id res chain seq x y z
N MET A 1 77.44 17.10 14.97
CA MET A 1 76.49 17.34 16.08
C MET A 1 75.50 18.39 15.59
N SER A 2 74.25 18.01 15.28
CA SER A 2 73.25 18.88 14.63
C SER A 2 72.35 19.51 15.70
N GLU A 3 72.45 20.83 15.91
CA GLU A 3 71.55 21.56 16.81
C GLU A 3 70.21 21.80 16.12
N ASN A 4 69.16 21.10 16.57
CA ASN A 4 67.80 21.38 16.13
C ASN A 4 67.27 22.59 16.90
N LYS A 5 67.17 23.75 16.23
CA LYS A 5 66.52 24.95 16.78
C LYS A 5 65.01 24.73 16.86
N TYR A 6 64.50 24.53 18.07
CA TYR A 6 63.06 24.51 18.36
C TYR A 6 62.57 25.92 18.66
N GLN A 7 61.37 26.26 18.18
CA GLN A 7 60.69 27.51 18.53
C GLN A 7 59.53 27.18 19.47
N ILE A 8 59.50 27.85 20.62
CA ILE A 8 58.43 27.74 21.60
C ILE A 8 57.47 28.90 21.33
N LYS A 9 56.22 28.58 20.96
CA LYS A 9 55.16 29.57 20.80
C LYS A 9 54.11 29.34 21.88
N ARG A 10 53.69 30.42 22.54
CA ARG A 10 52.63 30.38 23.55
C ARG A 10 51.31 30.73 22.89
N GLU A 11 50.34 29.83 22.95
CA GLU A 11 48.94 30.08 22.58
C GLU A 11 48.06 29.86 23.81
N GLY A 12 47.66 30.97 24.44
CA GLY A 12 46.87 30.95 25.68
C GLY A 12 47.62 30.29 26.86
N ASN A 13 46.97 29.29 27.47
CA ASN A 13 47.50 28.57 28.64
C ASN A 13 48.31 27.30 28.30
N HIS A 14 48.63 27.07 27.02
CA HIS A 14 49.43 25.93 26.59
C HIS A 14 50.62 26.38 25.72
N PHE A 15 51.72 25.63 25.80
CA PHE A 15 52.92 25.84 24.99
C PHE A 15 53.00 24.74 23.94
N THR A 16 53.12 25.13 22.67
CA THR A 16 53.31 24.20 21.55
C THR A 16 54.75 24.32 21.05
N LEU A 17 55.43 23.16 21.00
CA LEU A 17 56.77 23.00 20.43
C LEU A 17 56.62 22.57 18.97
N SER A 18 56.99 23.43 18.03
CA SER A 18 57.02 23.09 16.61
C SER A 18 58.46 23.06 16.10
N SER A 19 58.82 21.96 15.44
CA SER A 19 60.09 21.83 14.72
C SER A 19 59.93 22.42 13.32
N LYS A 20 60.92 23.20 12.87
CA LYS A 20 60.95 23.85 11.54
C LYS A 20 60.78 22.86 10.37
N ASN A 21 61.00 21.56 10.60
CA ASN A 21 60.77 20.50 9.60
C ASN A 21 59.29 20.12 9.40
N GLN A 22 58.39 20.56 10.27
CA GLN A 22 56.95 20.25 10.15
C GLN A 22 56.19 21.22 9.24
N GLU A 23 56.76 22.38 8.92
CA GLU A 23 56.09 23.41 8.11
C GLU A 23 56.25 23.14 6.60
N ASN A 24 57.34 22.49 6.18
CA ASN A 24 57.58 22.15 4.77
C ASN A 24 56.73 20.97 4.24
N ASN A 25 56.09 20.18 5.11
CA ASN A 25 55.25 19.06 4.69
C ASN A 25 53.75 19.39 4.58
N LYS A 26 53.35 20.64 4.87
CA LYS A 26 51.95 21.08 4.78
C LYS A 26 51.50 21.54 3.40
N SER A 27 52.41 21.62 2.42
CA SER A 27 52.11 22.16 1.08
C SER A 27 51.80 21.10 0.02
N GLN A 28 51.68 19.82 0.40
CA GLN A 28 51.26 18.75 -0.51
C GLN A 28 50.05 17.99 0.05
N SER A 29 48.89 18.62 0.01
CA SER A 29 47.61 17.89 -0.08
C SER A 29 46.60 18.78 -0.79
N ALA A 30 46.84 18.96 -2.09
CA ALA A 30 45.82 19.48 -2.98
C ALA A 30 44.68 18.45 -3.03
N TYR A 31 43.62 18.77 -2.29
CA TYR A 31 42.28 18.21 -2.36
C TYR A 31 41.95 17.61 -3.74
N LYS A 32 41.98 16.27 -3.84
CA LYS A 32 41.21 15.52 -4.85
C LYS A 32 40.17 14.71 -4.10
N VAL A 33 39.01 15.34 -3.88
CA VAL A 33 37.80 14.64 -3.43
C VAL A 33 37.37 13.69 -4.55
N PRO A 34 37.02 12.43 -4.26
CA PRO A 34 36.94 11.39 -5.27
C PRO A 34 35.65 11.54 -6.07
N SER A 35 35.75 11.74 -7.38
CA SER A 35 34.62 11.76 -8.33
C SER A 35 33.71 10.53 -8.22
N ALA A 36 34.25 9.40 -7.75
CA ALA A 36 33.50 8.17 -7.47
C ALA A 36 32.35 8.37 -6.45
N HIS A 37 32.51 9.27 -5.48
CA HIS A 37 31.48 9.50 -4.46
C HIS A 37 30.26 10.26 -5.01
N LEU A 38 30.47 11.11 -6.03
CA LEU A 38 29.41 11.84 -6.74
C LEU A 38 28.65 10.92 -7.70
N TRP A 39 29.36 10.07 -8.46
CA TRP A 39 28.73 9.05 -9.31
C TRP A 39 27.88 8.07 -8.49
N LYS A 40 28.38 7.65 -7.32
CA LYS A 40 27.63 6.78 -6.39
C LYS A 40 26.38 7.48 -5.84
N ALA A 41 26.45 8.78 -5.54
CA ALA A 41 25.30 9.56 -5.07
C ALA A 41 24.26 9.84 -6.19
N LEU A 42 24.69 9.99 -7.45
CA LEU A 42 23.80 10.14 -8.59
C LEU A 42 23.12 8.81 -8.95
N PHE A 43 23.86 7.70 -8.95
CA PHE A 43 23.29 6.37 -9.16
C PHE A 43 22.39 5.94 -8.00
N SER A 44 22.70 6.31 -6.75
CA SER A 44 21.80 6.03 -5.63
C SER A 44 20.48 6.79 -5.77
N LYS A 45 20.51 8.06 -6.18
CA LYS A 45 19.31 8.86 -6.45
C LYS A 45 18.50 8.31 -7.63
N LEU A 46 19.16 7.86 -8.70
CA LEU A 46 18.51 7.18 -9.81
C LEU A 46 17.85 5.87 -9.35
N GLY A 47 18.57 5.06 -8.56
CA GLY A 47 18.05 3.82 -7.98
C GLY A 47 16.79 4.06 -7.15
N THR A 48 16.78 5.06 -6.27
CA THR A 48 15.59 5.42 -5.47
C THR A 48 14.42 5.89 -6.36
N PHE A 49 14.70 6.57 -7.48
CA PHE A 49 13.67 6.99 -8.42
C PHE A 49 13.05 5.81 -9.16
N PHE A 50 13.87 4.85 -9.61
CA PHE A 50 13.39 3.61 -10.22
C PHE A 50 12.66 2.72 -9.21
N ASP A 51 13.12 2.65 -7.96
CA ASP A 51 12.43 1.92 -6.89
C ASP A 51 11.04 2.52 -6.61
N LEU A 52 10.90 3.84 -6.61
CA LEU A 52 9.61 4.51 -6.44
C LEU A 52 8.65 4.18 -7.60
N ILE A 53 9.13 4.25 -8.85
CA ILE A 53 8.34 3.93 -10.03
C ILE A 53 7.96 2.45 -10.05
N PHE A 54 8.91 1.56 -9.74
CA PHE A 54 8.68 0.13 -9.70
C PHE A 54 7.70 -0.23 -8.58
N SER A 55 7.80 0.41 -7.40
CA SER A 55 6.83 0.26 -6.32
C SER A 55 5.42 0.68 -6.76
N GLY A 56 5.28 1.84 -7.40
CA GLY A 56 3.98 2.27 -7.94
C GLY A 56 3.43 1.31 -9.00
N LEU A 57 4.28 0.83 -9.90
CA LEU A 57 3.91 -0.14 -10.93
C LEU A 57 3.45 -1.46 -10.31
N MET A 58 4.15 -1.95 -9.28
CA MET A 58 3.81 -3.19 -8.59
C MET A 58 2.46 -3.09 -7.87
N VAL A 59 2.11 -1.93 -7.30
CA VAL A 59 0.77 -1.70 -6.72
C VAL A 59 -0.31 -1.78 -7.79
N VAL A 60 -0.10 -1.11 -8.94
CA VAL A 60 -1.06 -1.13 -10.05
C VAL A 60 -1.25 -2.55 -10.59
N VAL A 61 -0.16 -3.29 -10.82
CA VAL A 61 -0.22 -4.67 -11.29
C VAL A 61 -0.93 -5.57 -10.28
N SER A 62 -0.62 -5.44 -8.99
CA SER A 62 -1.27 -6.21 -7.93
C SER A 62 -2.76 -5.91 -7.86
N PHE A 63 -3.15 -4.65 -7.96
CA PHE A 63 -4.55 -4.24 -8.00
C PHE A 63 -5.27 -4.79 -9.25
N LEU A 64 -4.62 -4.74 -10.41
CA LEU A 64 -5.17 -5.22 -11.67
C LEU A 64 -5.42 -6.73 -11.66
N ILE A 65 -4.59 -7.48 -10.93
CA ILE A 65 -4.75 -8.92 -10.73
C ILE A 65 -5.80 -9.20 -9.64
N ALA A 66 -5.79 -8.48 -8.52
CA ALA A 66 -6.70 -8.73 -7.41
C ALA A 66 -8.16 -8.37 -7.73
N THR A 67 -8.38 -7.29 -8.49
CA THR A 67 -9.72 -6.79 -8.84
C THR A 67 -10.62 -7.84 -9.53
N PRO A 68 -10.20 -8.56 -10.58
CA PRO A 68 -11.05 -9.56 -11.21
C PRO A 68 -11.39 -10.72 -10.27
N PHE A 69 -10.48 -11.13 -9.37
CA PHE A 69 -10.78 -12.15 -8.36
C PHE A 69 -11.77 -11.64 -7.32
N PHE A 70 -11.61 -10.39 -6.86
CA PHE A 70 -12.56 -9.76 -5.95
C PHE A 70 -13.97 -9.71 -6.55
N ILE A 71 -14.09 -9.24 -7.80
CA ILE A 71 -15.36 -9.20 -8.52
C ILE A 71 -15.96 -10.61 -8.62
N LEU A 72 -15.15 -11.62 -8.96
CA LEU A 72 -15.61 -12.99 -9.08
C LEU A 72 -16.14 -13.54 -7.74
N SER A 73 -15.42 -13.29 -6.64
CA SER A 73 -15.86 -13.67 -5.29
C SER A 73 -17.15 -12.98 -4.88
N VAL A 74 -17.29 -11.68 -5.13
CA VAL A 74 -18.54 -10.93 -4.90
C VAL A 74 -19.68 -11.55 -5.70
N LEU A 75 -19.44 -11.93 -6.96
CA LEU A 75 -20.46 -12.52 -7.83
C LEU A 75 -20.91 -13.90 -7.34
N PHE A 76 -19.97 -14.75 -6.92
CA PHE A 76 -20.29 -16.06 -6.33
C PHE A 76 -21.12 -15.92 -5.05
N ASN A 77 -20.72 -15.01 -4.17
CA ASN A 77 -21.47 -14.75 -2.93
C ASN A 77 -22.83 -14.11 -3.22
N TRP A 78 -22.92 -13.26 -4.23
CA TRP A 78 -24.17 -12.64 -4.65
C TRP A 78 -25.21 -13.67 -5.09
N VAL A 79 -24.82 -14.67 -5.89
CA VAL A 79 -25.73 -15.75 -6.28
C VAL A 79 -26.18 -16.55 -5.07
N LYS A 80 -25.26 -16.94 -4.18
CA LYS A 80 -25.60 -17.72 -2.96
C LYS A 80 -26.59 -16.97 -2.06
N ILE A 81 -26.31 -15.70 -1.77
CA ILE A 81 -27.15 -14.86 -0.92
C ILE A 81 -28.49 -14.56 -1.60
N GLY A 82 -28.47 -14.27 -2.90
CA GLY A 82 -29.66 -14.01 -3.70
C GLY A 82 -30.63 -15.18 -3.67
N ILE A 83 -30.14 -16.42 -3.81
CA ILE A 83 -30.96 -17.63 -3.67
C ILE A 83 -31.54 -17.73 -2.26
N GLY A 84 -30.73 -17.52 -1.22
CA GLY A 84 -31.20 -17.56 0.17
C GLY A 84 -32.31 -16.54 0.43
N PHE A 85 -32.15 -15.31 -0.03
CA PHE A 85 -33.16 -14.28 0.09
C PHE A 85 -34.42 -14.57 -0.74
N ALA A 86 -34.29 -15.12 -1.95
CA ALA A 86 -35.44 -15.50 -2.76
C ALA A 86 -36.29 -16.57 -2.06
N ILE A 87 -35.65 -17.60 -1.50
CA ILE A 87 -36.35 -18.65 -0.74
C ILE A 87 -37.05 -18.04 0.48
N PHE A 88 -36.35 -17.21 1.25
CA PHE A 88 -36.92 -16.52 2.40
C PHE A 88 -38.13 -15.65 2.02
N TRP A 89 -38.02 -14.87 0.95
CA TRP A 89 -39.09 -14.02 0.45
C TRP A 89 -40.30 -14.81 -0.04
N MET A 90 -40.07 -15.99 -0.65
CA MET A 90 -41.15 -16.89 -1.05
C MET A 90 -42.00 -17.32 0.14
N PHE A 91 -41.38 -17.72 1.26
CA PHE A 91 -42.11 -18.09 2.47
C PHE A 91 -42.91 -16.93 3.06
N ILE A 92 -42.30 -15.75 3.15
CA ILE A 92 -43.00 -14.53 3.61
C ILE A 92 -44.17 -14.20 2.71
N GLY A 93 -43.96 -14.25 1.38
CA GLY A 93 -44.99 -13.96 0.39
C GLY A 93 -46.18 -14.90 0.50
N ILE A 94 -45.95 -16.21 0.67
CA ILE A 94 -47.02 -17.18 0.87
C ILE A 94 -47.81 -16.87 2.15
N ILE A 95 -47.12 -16.66 3.27
CA ILE A 95 -47.78 -16.36 4.55
C ILE A 95 -48.60 -15.08 4.45
N TYR A 96 -48.00 -14.01 3.93
CA TYR A 96 -48.62 -12.70 3.85
C TYR A 96 -49.81 -12.68 2.90
N TYR A 97 -49.62 -13.10 1.65
CA TYR A 97 -50.68 -13.01 0.66
C TYR A 97 -51.74 -14.10 0.83
N ASN A 98 -51.36 -15.35 1.10
CA ASN A 98 -52.33 -16.44 1.22
C ASN A 98 -53.00 -16.49 2.60
N MET A 99 -52.22 -16.45 3.68
CA MET A 99 -52.77 -16.73 5.01
C MET A 99 -53.37 -15.48 5.68
N ILE A 100 -52.76 -14.31 5.46
CA ILE A 100 -53.23 -13.06 6.09
C ILE A 100 -54.24 -12.34 5.20
N LEU A 101 -53.91 -12.16 3.92
CA LEU A 101 -54.75 -11.42 2.98
C LEU A 101 -55.77 -12.30 2.22
N ASN A 102 -55.64 -13.63 2.31
CA ASN A 102 -56.50 -14.59 1.61
C ASN A 102 -56.58 -14.37 0.10
N TYR A 103 -55.45 -14.01 -0.51
CA TYR A 103 -55.28 -13.94 -1.96
C TYR A 103 -54.77 -15.27 -2.51
N GLU A 104 -55.16 -15.54 -3.76
CA GLU A 104 -54.55 -16.60 -4.55
C GLU A 104 -53.09 -16.20 -4.85
N VAL A 105 -52.17 -17.04 -4.41
CA VAL A 105 -50.74 -16.76 -4.54
C VAL A 105 -50.22 -17.30 -5.86
N ASN A 106 -49.57 -16.41 -6.60
CA ASN A 106 -48.78 -16.77 -7.76
C ASN A 106 -47.34 -16.20 -7.63
N VAL A 107 -46.46 -16.66 -8.50
CA VAL A 107 -45.05 -16.27 -8.48
C VAL A 107 -44.87 -14.78 -8.75
N GLU A 108 -45.66 -14.20 -9.67
CA GLU A 108 -45.56 -12.78 -10.05
C GLU A 108 -45.96 -11.82 -8.92
N LEU A 109 -46.92 -12.22 -8.08
CA LEU A 109 -47.36 -11.44 -6.94
C LEU A 109 -46.28 -11.37 -5.86
N ILE A 110 -45.59 -12.49 -5.62
CA ILE A 110 -44.47 -12.57 -4.68
C ILE A 110 -43.23 -11.87 -5.25
N PHE A 111 -42.86 -12.22 -6.48
CA PHE A 111 -41.69 -11.74 -7.20
C PHE A 111 -42.08 -10.72 -8.27
N ASN A 112 -42.61 -9.58 -7.83
CA ASN A 112 -42.86 -8.46 -8.71
C ASN A 112 -41.56 -7.66 -8.95
N ASN A 113 -41.61 -6.71 -9.89
CA ASN A 113 -40.43 -5.90 -10.24
C ASN A 113 -39.81 -5.17 -9.05
N THR A 114 -40.63 -4.72 -8.11
CA THR A 114 -40.16 -4.01 -6.91
C THR A 114 -39.47 -4.96 -5.94
N SER A 115 -40.08 -6.10 -5.62
CA SER A 115 -39.48 -7.08 -4.70
C SER A 115 -38.22 -7.68 -5.31
N LEU A 116 -38.22 -8.01 -6.61
CA LEU A 116 -37.03 -8.45 -7.32
C LEU A 116 -35.91 -7.42 -7.25
N ALA A 117 -36.17 -6.15 -7.56
CA ALA A 117 -35.16 -5.09 -7.49
C ALA A 117 -34.57 -4.96 -6.07
N ILE A 118 -35.42 -4.98 -5.04
CA ILE A 118 -34.98 -4.93 -3.64
C ILE A 118 -34.12 -6.14 -3.29
N LEU A 119 -34.55 -7.35 -3.64
CA LEU A 119 -33.81 -8.58 -3.39
C LEU A 119 -32.45 -8.57 -4.09
N THR A 120 -32.40 -8.12 -5.34
CA THR A 120 -31.18 -8.01 -6.14
C THR A 120 -30.20 -7.01 -5.52
N ILE A 121 -30.65 -5.81 -5.14
CA ILE A 121 -29.81 -4.78 -4.52
C ILE A 121 -29.33 -5.23 -3.13
N LEU A 122 -30.24 -5.73 -2.30
CA LEU A 122 -29.91 -6.12 -0.93
C LEU A 122 -28.92 -7.30 -0.92
N SER A 123 -29.14 -8.30 -1.76
CA SER A 123 -28.21 -9.43 -1.88
C SER A 123 -26.83 -8.99 -2.39
N PHE A 124 -26.77 -8.00 -3.28
CA PHE A 124 -25.50 -7.46 -3.78
C PHE A 124 -24.71 -6.71 -2.70
N ILE A 125 -25.40 -5.88 -1.91
CA ILE A 125 -24.78 -5.16 -0.79
C ILE A 125 -24.22 -6.18 0.23
N VAL A 126 -25.03 -7.17 0.61
CA VAL A 126 -24.61 -8.19 1.58
C VAL A 126 -23.47 -9.04 1.02
N SER A 127 -23.44 -9.35 -0.28
CA SER A 127 -22.35 -10.13 -0.86
C SER A 127 -21.01 -9.41 -0.82
N ILE A 128 -20.99 -8.09 -1.02
CA ILE A 128 -19.78 -7.29 -0.85
C ILE A 128 -19.26 -7.40 0.59
N PHE A 129 -20.14 -7.25 1.59
CA PHE A 129 -19.74 -7.37 3.00
C PHE A 129 -19.20 -8.76 3.35
N VAL A 130 -19.85 -9.82 2.87
CA VAL A 130 -19.39 -11.20 3.07
C VAL A 130 -18.04 -11.42 2.42
N THR A 131 -17.84 -10.99 1.17
CA THR A 131 -16.54 -11.12 0.50
C THR A 131 -15.44 -10.35 1.22
N ILE A 132 -15.71 -9.16 1.76
CA ILE A 132 -14.73 -8.41 2.56
C ILE A 132 -14.40 -9.16 3.86
N ALA A 133 -15.39 -9.76 4.52
CA ALA A 133 -15.18 -10.55 5.72
C ALA A 133 -14.33 -11.80 5.44
N GLU A 134 -14.62 -12.52 4.36
CA GLU A 134 -13.87 -13.71 3.93
C GLU A 134 -12.40 -13.43 3.57
N ILE A 135 -12.06 -12.21 3.14
CA ILE A 135 -10.67 -11.82 2.85
C ILE A 135 -9.89 -11.51 4.14
N LYS A 136 -10.59 -11.13 5.21
CA LYS A 136 -9.97 -10.71 6.48
C LYS A 136 -9.59 -11.90 7.37
N ASP A 137 -10.29 -13.01 7.23
CA ASP A 137 -10.06 -14.25 7.99
C ASP A 137 -9.03 -15.16 7.29
#